data_AF-A0AB34J3G7-F1
#
_entry.id   AF-A0AB34J3G7-F1
#
_cell.length_a   1.000
_cell.length_b   1.000
_cell.length_c   1.000
_cell.angle_alpha   90.00
_cell.angle_beta   90.00
_cell.angle_gamma   90.00
#
_symmetry.space_group_name_H-M   'P 1'
#
loop_
_entity.id
_entity.type
_entity.pdbx_description
1 polymer ?
#
loop_
_entity_poly.entity_id
_entity_poly.type
_entity_poly.pdbx_seq_one_letter_code
_entity_poly.pdbx_strand_id
1 'polypeptide(L)'
;MSSGCSLTCRGVHFSRIEGGAAAMACRQVVPLEVSRRSYVYYWRNRTKPSVFQYEGVCRKRHGTHWHVLTFGSHAEHKFKAREYVCRPSRTIGADTCLAANLTDVERASSRRWMEKHGVNLTNRGVGYWKWKPLLILSALRRLPRGDVLLWMDRDLRLFNRPLNMLFCIGQNVRKGVAGFHFPCFVERKWTKRELAEAMGADHAMMETVQLYAGLLVLRKNKFALSFVEEWLWWMTARNGSYSSDQYNPARQSKGFREHRHDQSILSLLAKSKGVKTFPIPSASHDPGDMWGWEAGFCNRTMAMPLPRASVNYHYRIASDYARTKRECERVQKSDSAPLVDYVTSNRNDTGKYIEAANTYS
;
A
#
# COMPACT_ATOMS: atom_id res chain seq x y z
N MET A 1 -29.39 -5.24 -30.14
CA MET A 1 -28.93 -6.54 -29.59
C MET A 1 -27.62 -6.30 -28.82
N SER A 2 -27.67 -6.24 -27.50
CA SER A 2 -26.47 -6.13 -26.67
C SER A 2 -25.73 -7.46 -26.71
N SER A 3 -24.64 -7.55 -27.48
CA SER A 3 -23.78 -8.73 -27.47
C SER A 3 -23.22 -8.90 -26.05
N GLY A 4 -23.78 -9.88 -25.33
CA GLY A 4 -23.22 -10.34 -24.08
C GLY A 4 -21.79 -10.84 -24.33
N CYS A 5 -20.90 -10.58 -23.39
CA CYS A 5 -19.54 -11.10 -23.44
C CYS A 5 -19.38 -12.26 -22.44
N SER A 6 -18.48 -13.17 -22.74
CA SER A 6 -18.00 -14.16 -21.78
C SER A 6 -16.53 -13.95 -21.45
N LEU A 7 -16.14 -14.33 -20.25
CA LEU A 7 -14.82 -14.16 -19.70
C LEU A 7 -14.48 -15.39 -18.87
N THR A 8 -13.21 -15.73 -18.73
CA THR A 8 -12.78 -16.74 -17.75
C THR A 8 -11.76 -16.08 -16.82
N CYS A 9 -12.00 -16.14 -15.51
CA CYS A 9 -11.08 -15.61 -14.51
C CYS A 9 -10.92 -16.58 -13.35
N ARG A 10 -9.67 -16.89 -12.97
CA ARG A 10 -9.30 -17.93 -12.00
C ARG A 10 -9.95 -19.30 -12.28
N GLY A 11 -10.06 -19.69 -13.56
CA GLY A 11 -10.71 -20.95 -13.95
C GLY A 11 -12.25 -20.94 -13.82
N VAL A 12 -12.84 -19.83 -13.37
CA VAL A 12 -14.30 -19.64 -13.31
C VAL A 12 -14.74 -19.03 -14.64
N HIS A 13 -15.61 -19.74 -15.35
CA HIS A 13 -16.22 -19.23 -16.57
C HIS A 13 -17.42 -18.34 -16.26
N PHE A 14 -17.47 -17.23 -16.95
CA PHE A 14 -18.41 -16.16 -16.73
C PHE A 14 -19.14 -15.88 -18.03
N SER A 15 -20.39 -16.32 -18.11
CA SER A 15 -21.24 -16.18 -19.30
C SER A 15 -22.27 -15.07 -19.14
N ARG A 16 -22.64 -14.41 -20.25
CA ARG A 16 -23.71 -13.39 -20.33
C ARG A 16 -23.44 -12.12 -19.50
N ILE A 17 -22.22 -11.58 -19.58
CA ILE A 17 -21.92 -10.24 -19.07
C ILE A 17 -22.54 -9.23 -20.05
N GLU A 18 -23.50 -8.42 -19.61
CA GLU A 18 -24.28 -7.50 -20.47
C GLU A 18 -24.07 -6.01 -20.12
N GLY A 19 -24.50 -5.12 -21.03
CA GLY A 19 -24.49 -3.67 -20.82
C GLY A 19 -23.09 -3.08 -20.58
N GLY A 20 -22.99 -2.13 -19.63
CA GLY A 20 -21.72 -1.49 -19.24
C GLY A 20 -20.65 -2.46 -18.71
N ALA A 21 -21.02 -3.69 -18.36
CA ALA A 21 -20.16 -4.68 -17.72
C ALA A 21 -19.37 -5.35 -18.81
N ALA A 22 -20.03 -5.65 -19.93
CA ALA A 22 -19.40 -6.16 -21.13
C ALA A 22 -18.40 -5.13 -21.70
N ALA A 23 -18.76 -3.83 -21.67
CA ALA A 23 -17.90 -2.76 -22.13
C ALA A 23 -16.61 -2.64 -21.28
N MET A 24 -16.72 -2.70 -19.95
CA MET A 24 -15.55 -2.62 -19.07
C MET A 24 -14.76 -3.93 -18.98
N ALA A 25 -15.43 -5.08 -18.79
CA ALA A 25 -14.79 -6.37 -18.58
C ALA A 25 -14.07 -6.88 -19.84
N CYS A 26 -14.67 -6.66 -21.01
CA CYS A 26 -14.21 -7.28 -22.25
C CYS A 26 -13.62 -6.29 -23.24
N ARG A 27 -14.11 -5.04 -23.26
CA ARG A 27 -13.70 -4.03 -24.23
C ARG A 27 -12.84 -2.91 -23.63
N GLN A 28 -12.63 -2.92 -22.31
CA GLN A 28 -11.87 -1.90 -21.57
C GLN A 28 -12.39 -0.47 -21.76
N VAL A 29 -13.69 -0.30 -22.05
CA VAL A 29 -14.34 1.00 -22.21
C VAL A 29 -15.15 1.31 -20.96
N VAL A 30 -14.89 2.47 -20.32
CA VAL A 30 -15.73 2.99 -19.24
C VAL A 30 -16.94 3.71 -19.85
N PRO A 31 -18.18 3.20 -19.69
CA PRO A 31 -19.36 3.87 -20.24
C PRO A 31 -19.57 5.27 -19.65
N LEU A 32 -20.10 6.19 -20.44
CA LEU A 32 -20.42 7.56 -20.00
C LEU A 32 -21.40 7.63 -18.82
N GLU A 33 -22.36 6.70 -18.77
CA GLU A 33 -23.30 6.60 -17.64
C GLU A 33 -22.59 6.19 -16.35
N VAL A 34 -21.61 5.29 -16.48
CA VAL A 34 -20.75 4.83 -15.40
C VAL A 34 -19.91 6.02 -14.95
N SER A 35 -19.15 6.68 -15.85
CA SER A 35 -18.26 7.82 -15.56
C SER A 35 -18.93 9.00 -14.84
N ARG A 36 -20.22 9.27 -15.12
CA ARG A 36 -21.03 10.30 -14.42
C ARG A 36 -21.45 9.89 -13.00
N ARG A 37 -21.42 8.60 -12.67
CA ARG A 37 -21.88 8.06 -11.39
C ARG A 37 -20.78 7.83 -10.37
N SER A 38 -19.50 7.90 -10.73
CA SER A 38 -18.40 7.67 -9.80
C SER A 38 -17.14 8.46 -10.16
N TYR A 39 -16.26 8.63 -9.18
CA TYR A 39 -14.90 9.06 -9.46
C TYR A 39 -13.99 7.90 -9.87
N VAL A 40 -14.40 6.67 -9.57
CA VAL A 40 -13.56 5.46 -9.54
C VAL A 40 -14.39 4.23 -9.87
N TYR A 41 -13.82 3.25 -10.58
CA TYR A 41 -14.45 1.96 -10.84
C TYR A 41 -13.41 0.85 -10.68
N TYR A 42 -13.76 -0.19 -9.94
CA TYR A 42 -13.00 -1.44 -9.82
C TYR A 42 -13.98 -2.57 -9.51
N TRP A 43 -13.60 -3.80 -9.79
CA TRP A 43 -14.47 -4.94 -9.54
C TRP A 43 -14.28 -5.50 -8.14
N ARG A 44 -15.30 -6.17 -7.64
CA ARG A 44 -15.25 -6.89 -6.36
C ARG A 44 -15.97 -8.20 -6.52
N ASN A 45 -15.34 -9.29 -6.10
CA ASN A 45 -16.01 -10.58 -6.01
C ASN A 45 -16.92 -10.60 -4.77
N ARG A 46 -18.20 -10.96 -4.93
CA ARG A 46 -19.12 -11.22 -3.83
C ARG A 46 -19.15 -12.72 -3.54
N THR A 47 -19.58 -13.09 -2.34
CA THR A 47 -19.60 -14.43 -1.73
C THR A 47 -20.34 -15.55 -2.50
N LYS A 48 -20.80 -15.31 -3.74
CA LYS A 48 -21.34 -16.35 -4.63
C LYS A 48 -20.59 -16.30 -5.98
N PRO A 49 -19.97 -17.42 -6.44
CA PRO A 49 -19.17 -17.47 -7.67
C PRO A 49 -19.90 -17.07 -8.98
N SER A 50 -21.23 -17.00 -8.96
CA SER A 50 -22.08 -16.89 -10.16
C SER A 50 -22.75 -15.53 -10.36
N VAL A 51 -22.53 -14.53 -9.49
CA VAL A 51 -23.19 -13.22 -9.61
C VAL A 51 -22.16 -12.11 -9.80
N PHE A 52 -22.06 -11.61 -11.04
CA PHE A 52 -21.36 -10.37 -11.32
C PHE A 52 -22.15 -9.18 -10.78
N GLN A 53 -21.51 -8.41 -9.89
CA GLN A 53 -21.93 -7.04 -9.65
C GLN A 53 -20.70 -6.15 -9.73
N TYR A 54 -20.83 -5.04 -10.45
CA TYR A 54 -19.93 -3.90 -10.25
C TYR A 54 -20.13 -3.41 -8.83
N GLU A 55 -19.06 -3.32 -8.05
CA GLU A 55 -19.17 -2.82 -6.67
C GLU A 55 -18.11 -1.77 -6.33
N GLY A 56 -17.53 -1.12 -7.33
CA GLY A 56 -16.55 -0.07 -7.14
C GLY A 56 -17.04 1.35 -7.44
N VAL A 57 -18.33 1.62 -7.58
CA VAL A 57 -18.83 3.01 -7.70
C VAL A 57 -18.55 3.73 -6.38
N CYS A 58 -17.42 4.42 -6.31
CA CYS A 58 -17.09 5.32 -5.24
C CYS A 58 -17.36 6.78 -5.61
N ARG A 59 -18.41 7.30 -4.99
CA ARG A 59 -18.55 8.73 -4.71
C ARG A 59 -18.01 9.01 -3.32
N LYS A 60 -17.48 10.22 -3.14
CA LYS A 60 -17.18 10.75 -1.82
C LYS A 60 -18.45 10.73 -0.97
N ARG A 61 -18.40 10.12 0.21
CA ARG A 61 -19.56 10.07 1.10
C ARG A 61 -19.91 11.47 1.58
N HIS A 62 -21.21 11.76 1.61
CA HIS A 62 -21.70 13.03 2.13
C HIS A 62 -21.20 13.27 3.56
N GLY A 63 -20.74 14.48 3.85
CA GLY A 63 -20.21 14.86 5.16
C GLY A 63 -18.84 14.27 5.52
N THR A 64 -18.13 13.64 4.57
CA THR A 64 -16.74 13.20 4.78
C THR A 64 -15.77 14.08 3.99
N HIS A 65 -14.53 14.16 4.46
CA HIS A 65 -13.44 14.88 3.81
C HIS A 65 -12.25 13.98 3.51
N TRP A 66 -11.49 14.38 2.48
CA TRP A 66 -10.31 13.71 1.96
C TRP A 66 -9.09 14.59 2.21
N HIS A 67 -8.15 14.06 2.99
CA HIS A 67 -7.00 14.81 3.48
C HIS A 67 -5.71 14.18 3.00
N VAL A 68 -4.75 14.99 2.57
CA VAL A 68 -3.37 14.53 2.31
C VAL A 68 -2.46 14.97 3.45
N LEU A 69 -1.59 14.06 3.88
CA LEU A 69 -0.50 14.35 4.79
C LEU A 69 0.83 13.91 4.18
N THR A 70 1.81 14.79 4.23
CA THR A 70 3.19 14.52 3.80
C THR A 70 4.17 15.16 4.77
N PHE A 71 5.48 14.91 4.60
CA PHE A 71 6.50 15.42 5.49
C PHE A 71 7.77 15.91 4.78
N GLY A 72 8.21 17.11 5.17
CA GLY A 72 9.48 17.72 4.77
C GLY A 72 10.29 18.14 5.98
N SER A 73 11.47 17.54 6.17
CA SER A 73 12.28 17.77 7.37
C SER A 73 12.94 19.16 7.43
N HIS A 74 13.62 19.56 6.36
CA HIS A 74 14.42 20.80 6.27
C HIS A 74 14.45 21.32 4.83
N ALA A 75 14.73 22.62 4.64
CA ALA A 75 15.01 23.27 3.36
C ALA A 75 14.25 22.68 2.16
N GLU A 76 14.96 22.08 1.21
CA GLU A 76 14.42 21.49 -0.02
C GLU A 76 13.34 20.43 0.24
N HIS A 77 13.43 19.68 1.34
CA HIS A 77 12.42 18.69 1.70
C HIS A 77 11.07 19.34 2.08
N LYS A 78 11.11 20.48 2.78
CA LYS A 78 9.89 21.27 3.07
C LYS A 78 9.29 21.81 1.78
N PHE A 79 10.13 22.32 0.88
CA PHE A 79 9.70 22.77 -0.44
C PHE A 79 9.03 21.65 -1.24
N LYS A 80 9.68 20.48 -1.37
CA LYS A 80 9.14 19.31 -2.09
C LYS A 80 7.80 18.84 -1.52
N ALA A 81 7.67 18.76 -0.19
CA ALA A 81 6.42 18.39 0.46
C ALA A 81 5.29 19.39 0.16
N ARG A 82 5.59 20.69 0.17
CA ARG A 82 4.59 21.74 -0.10
C ARG A 82 4.23 21.80 -1.59
N GLU A 83 5.20 22.01 -2.46
CA GLU A 83 4.98 22.34 -3.87
C GLU A 83 4.69 21.12 -4.72
N TYR A 84 5.29 19.96 -4.41
CA TYR A 84 5.13 18.78 -5.27
C TYR A 84 4.11 17.77 -4.75
N VAL A 85 3.69 17.88 -3.49
CA VAL A 85 2.62 17.04 -2.92
C VAL A 85 1.39 17.89 -2.62
N CYS A 86 1.47 18.86 -1.70
CA CYS A 86 0.27 19.54 -1.25
C CYS A 86 -0.39 20.46 -2.27
N ARG A 87 0.40 21.28 -2.98
CA ARG A 87 -0.11 22.19 -4.00
C ARG A 87 -0.92 21.46 -5.07
N PRO A 88 -0.41 20.40 -5.73
CA PRO A 88 -1.21 19.67 -6.71
C PRO A 88 -2.37 18.90 -6.06
N SER A 89 -2.19 18.31 -4.87
CA SER A 89 -3.24 17.48 -4.23
C SER A 89 -4.59 18.19 -4.07
N ARG A 90 -4.58 19.50 -3.80
CA ARG A 90 -5.79 20.33 -3.63
C ARG A 90 -6.56 20.53 -4.95
N THR A 91 -5.87 20.51 -6.09
CA THR A 91 -6.52 20.66 -7.41
C THR A 91 -7.00 19.34 -7.99
N ILE A 92 -6.52 18.21 -7.46
CA ILE A 92 -6.77 16.87 -8.02
C ILE A 92 -7.55 15.94 -7.08
N GLY A 93 -8.20 16.48 -6.04
CA GLY A 93 -9.22 15.73 -5.29
C GLY A 93 -9.25 15.91 -3.78
N ALA A 94 -8.17 16.39 -3.15
CA ALA A 94 -8.12 16.52 -1.70
C ALA A 94 -8.81 17.81 -1.21
N ASP A 95 -9.61 17.72 -0.15
CA ASP A 95 -10.17 18.89 0.54
C ASP A 95 -9.09 19.69 1.27
N THR A 96 -8.18 18.97 1.94
CA THR A 96 -7.07 19.58 2.65
C THR A 96 -5.77 18.86 2.36
N CYS A 97 -4.66 19.59 2.51
CA CYS A 97 -3.34 18.99 2.57
C CYS A 97 -2.48 19.69 3.61
N LEU A 98 -1.80 18.88 4.43
CA LEU A 98 -0.81 19.31 5.40
C LEU A 98 0.59 18.79 5.00
N ALA A 99 1.51 19.72 4.77
CA ALA A 99 2.94 19.43 4.62
C ALA A 99 3.62 19.60 5.98
N ALA A 100 3.64 18.53 6.77
CA ALA A 100 4.19 18.56 8.12
C ALA A 100 5.73 18.66 8.10
N ASN A 101 6.29 19.14 9.22
CA ASN A 101 7.72 19.23 9.44
C ASN A 101 8.09 18.90 10.89
N LEU A 102 9.36 19.07 11.26
CA LEU A 102 9.87 18.74 12.59
C LEU A 102 9.15 19.45 13.74
N THR A 103 8.69 20.69 13.55
CA THR A 103 7.88 21.40 14.56
C THR A 103 6.53 20.73 14.78
N ASP A 104 5.95 20.12 13.75
CA ASP A 104 4.71 19.35 13.89
C ASP A 104 4.94 18.01 14.59
N VAL A 105 6.12 17.41 14.44
CA VAL A 105 6.53 16.22 15.20
C VAL A 105 6.65 16.55 16.68
N GLU A 106 7.31 17.65 17.01
CA GLU A 106 7.43 18.14 18.38
C GLU A 106 6.06 18.41 19.01
N ARG A 107 5.18 19.12 18.28
CA ARG A 107 3.80 19.40 18.73
C ARG A 107 2.95 18.14 18.90
N ALA A 108 3.17 17.13 18.07
CA ALA A 108 2.46 15.85 18.16
C ALA A 108 2.99 14.92 19.26
N SER A 109 4.18 15.21 19.81
CA SER A 109 4.84 14.42 20.85
C SER A 109 5.40 15.32 21.95
N SER A 110 6.71 15.54 21.96
CA SER A 110 7.45 16.53 22.75
C SER A 110 8.90 16.54 22.32
N ARG A 111 9.65 17.59 22.68
CA ARG A 111 11.10 17.63 22.51
C ARG A 111 11.80 16.45 23.20
N ARG A 112 11.40 16.13 24.43
CA ARG A 112 11.93 14.98 25.20
C ARG A 112 11.71 13.65 24.47
N TRP A 113 10.56 13.47 23.81
CA TRP A 113 10.29 12.27 23.02
C TRP A 113 11.21 12.20 21.79
N MET A 114 11.40 13.31 21.09
CA MET A 114 12.29 13.37 19.93
C MET A 114 13.74 13.04 20.29
N GLU A 115 14.24 13.61 21.40
CA GLU A 115 15.57 13.33 21.94
C GLU A 115 15.71 11.85 22.32
N LYS A 116 14.76 11.32 23.11
CA LYS A 116 14.74 9.91 23.54
C LYS A 116 14.78 8.93 22.35
N HIS A 117 14.08 9.25 21.27
CA HIS A 117 13.93 8.34 20.13
C HIS A 117 14.85 8.67 18.93
N GLY A 118 15.76 9.63 19.11
CA GLY A 118 16.75 10.02 18.12
C GLY A 118 16.14 10.67 16.88
N VAL A 119 15.03 11.39 17.01
CA VAL A 119 14.38 12.10 15.90
C VAL A 119 15.06 13.45 15.71
N ASN A 120 16.12 13.44 14.90
CA ASN A 120 16.96 14.61 14.58
C ASN A 120 17.49 14.49 13.15
N LEU A 121 18.10 15.54 12.62
CA LEU A 121 18.60 15.56 11.23
C LEU A 121 19.84 14.70 10.98
N THR A 122 20.58 14.31 12.02
CA THR A 122 21.82 13.53 11.89
C THR A 122 21.55 12.03 11.74
N ASN A 123 20.44 11.54 12.27
CA ASN A 123 20.04 10.14 12.13
C ASN A 123 19.37 9.88 10.77
N ARG A 124 19.67 8.72 10.17
CA ARG A 124 19.06 8.25 8.91
C ARG A 124 17.54 8.35 9.00
N GLY A 125 16.91 8.87 7.94
CA GLY A 125 15.45 9.03 7.91
C GLY A 125 14.89 9.97 8.99
N VAL A 126 15.73 10.84 9.55
CA VAL A 126 15.40 11.75 10.65
C VAL A 126 14.94 10.98 11.90
N GLY A 127 15.72 9.98 12.30
CA GLY A 127 15.37 9.08 13.40
C GLY A 127 14.63 7.82 12.97
N TYR A 128 15.04 7.25 11.84
CA TYR A 128 14.53 6.00 11.28
C TYR A 128 13.02 6.04 11.01
N TRP A 129 12.50 7.20 10.59
CA TRP A 129 11.08 7.41 10.29
C TRP A 129 10.10 7.15 11.45
N LYS A 130 10.56 7.06 12.71
CA LYS A 130 9.68 6.89 13.89
C LYS A 130 8.60 7.98 14.00
N TRP A 131 8.91 9.18 13.51
CA TRP A 131 7.98 10.31 13.43
C TRP A 131 6.80 10.08 12.48
N LYS A 132 6.90 9.18 11.50
CA LYS A 132 5.86 8.96 10.49
C LYS A 132 4.56 8.42 11.10
N PRO A 133 4.54 7.27 11.80
CA PRO A 133 3.31 6.80 12.44
C PRO A 133 2.81 7.77 13.51
N LEU A 134 3.70 8.49 14.21
CA LEU A 134 3.31 9.53 15.16
C LEU A 134 2.49 10.65 14.49
N LEU A 135 2.98 11.20 13.37
CA LEU A 135 2.27 12.25 12.63
C LEU A 135 0.96 11.75 12.05
N ILE A 136 0.94 10.54 11.46
CA ILE A 136 -0.28 9.92 10.93
C ILE A 136 -1.30 9.73 12.05
N LEU A 137 -0.88 9.22 13.22
CA LEU A 137 -1.75 9.02 14.37
C LEU A 137 -2.31 10.33 14.90
N SER A 138 -1.47 11.36 15.04
CA SER A 138 -1.87 12.69 15.48
C SER A 138 -2.86 13.34 14.51
N ALA A 139 -2.65 13.19 13.20
CA ALA A 139 -3.59 13.65 12.18
C ALA A 139 -4.92 12.89 12.29
N LEU A 140 -4.89 11.55 12.26
CA LEU A 140 -6.09 10.72 12.39
C LEU A 140 -6.89 11.05 13.64
N ARG A 141 -6.26 11.29 14.79
CA ARG A 141 -6.95 11.64 16.05
C ARG A 141 -7.82 12.90 15.93
N ARG A 142 -7.40 13.87 15.11
CA ARG A 142 -8.10 15.15 14.87
C ARG A 142 -9.18 15.07 13.79
N LEU A 143 -9.17 14.04 12.95
CA LEU A 143 -10.16 13.91 11.88
C LEU A 143 -11.52 13.40 12.40
N PRO A 144 -12.63 13.92 11.85
CA PRO A 144 -13.95 13.32 11.96
C PRO A 144 -13.98 11.83 11.57
N ARG A 145 -14.87 11.06 12.20
CA ARG A 145 -15.07 9.65 11.86
C ARG A 145 -15.55 9.53 10.42
N GLY A 146 -14.91 8.66 9.63
CA GLY A 146 -15.26 8.43 8.23
C GLY A 146 -14.40 9.20 7.23
N ASP A 147 -13.71 10.25 7.67
CA ASP A 147 -12.76 10.98 6.84
C ASP A 147 -11.59 10.09 6.42
N VAL A 148 -11.01 10.39 5.26
CA VAL A 148 -9.95 9.59 4.65
C VAL A 148 -8.66 10.39 4.60
N LEU A 149 -7.62 9.86 5.24
CA LEU A 149 -6.26 10.39 5.23
C LEU A 149 -5.42 9.60 4.22
N LEU A 150 -4.83 10.29 3.25
CA LEU A 150 -3.80 9.79 2.35
C LEU A 150 -2.44 10.25 2.85
N TRP A 151 -1.62 9.32 3.34
CA TRP A 151 -0.18 9.56 3.52
C TRP A 151 0.53 9.43 2.18
N MET A 152 1.38 10.40 1.85
CA MET A 152 2.24 10.35 0.66
C MET A 152 3.63 10.89 0.98
N ASP A 153 4.66 10.07 0.78
CA ASP A 153 6.05 10.52 0.89
C ASP A 153 6.36 11.58 -0.18
N ARG A 154 7.19 12.56 0.17
CA ARG A 154 7.47 13.73 -0.68
C ARG A 154 8.21 13.42 -1.99
N ASP A 155 8.84 12.25 -2.05
CA ASP A 155 9.61 11.72 -3.19
C ASP A 155 8.77 10.80 -4.08
N LEU A 156 7.53 10.48 -3.69
CA LEU A 156 6.53 9.88 -4.56
C LEU A 156 5.85 10.96 -5.42
N ARG A 157 5.90 10.78 -6.74
CA ARG A 157 5.18 11.60 -7.72
C ARG A 157 4.05 10.77 -8.30
N LEU A 158 2.84 11.33 -8.27
CA LEU A 158 1.67 10.78 -8.95
C LEU A 158 1.36 11.65 -10.15
N PHE A 159 1.25 11.03 -11.33
CA PHE A 159 0.96 11.70 -12.60
C PHE A 159 -0.39 11.24 -13.17
N ASN A 160 -0.96 12.09 -14.02
CA ASN A 160 -1.97 11.74 -15.01
C ASN A 160 -3.34 11.21 -14.52
N ARG A 161 -3.70 11.27 -13.23
CA ARG A 161 -5.09 11.03 -12.74
C ARG A 161 -5.38 11.76 -11.42
N PRO A 162 -6.66 12.06 -11.09
CA PRO A 162 -7.04 12.59 -9.79
C PRO A 162 -6.79 11.60 -8.64
N LEU A 163 -6.53 12.12 -7.44
CA LEU A 163 -6.30 11.33 -6.22
C LEU A 163 -7.55 10.60 -5.72
N ASN A 164 -8.73 10.93 -6.25
CA ASN A 164 -10.02 10.37 -5.87
C ASN A 164 -10.00 8.83 -5.79
N MET A 165 -9.27 8.17 -6.69
CA MET A 165 -9.04 6.72 -6.68
C MET A 165 -8.49 6.21 -5.34
N LEU A 166 -7.44 6.85 -4.84
CA LEU A 166 -6.77 6.45 -3.60
C LEU A 166 -7.69 6.68 -2.40
N PHE A 167 -8.38 7.81 -2.36
CA PHE A 167 -9.36 8.09 -1.29
C PHE A 167 -10.51 7.08 -1.29
N CYS A 168 -11.00 6.72 -2.46
CA CYS A 168 -12.05 5.73 -2.62
C CYS A 168 -11.64 4.33 -2.19
N ILE A 169 -10.38 3.94 -2.44
CA ILE A 169 -9.79 2.72 -1.88
C ILE A 169 -9.91 2.76 -0.35
N GLY A 170 -9.40 3.81 0.30
CA GLY A 170 -9.48 3.97 1.75
C GLY A 170 -10.92 3.98 2.29
N GLN A 171 -11.83 4.66 1.58
CA GLN A 171 -13.23 4.76 1.92
C GLN A 171 -13.92 3.39 1.94
N ASN A 172 -13.56 2.49 1.04
CA ASN A 172 -14.29 1.24 0.82
C ASN A 172 -13.63 0.01 1.45
N VAL A 173 -12.32 0.03 1.74
CA VAL A 173 -11.67 -1.11 2.41
C VAL A 173 -12.32 -1.38 3.78
N ARG A 174 -12.61 -2.66 4.05
CA ARG A 174 -13.38 -3.10 5.22
C ARG A 174 -12.83 -2.53 6.53
N LYS A 175 -11.51 -2.65 6.73
CA LYS A 175 -10.79 -2.20 7.93
C LYS A 175 -10.47 -0.70 7.93
N GLY A 176 -10.67 -0.02 6.81
CA GLY A 176 -10.30 1.40 6.66
C GLY A 176 -8.80 1.66 6.67
N VAL A 177 -7.97 0.65 6.36
CA VAL A 177 -6.53 0.81 6.11
C VAL A 177 -6.22 0.09 4.80
N ALA A 178 -5.55 0.79 3.90
CA ALA A 178 -5.12 0.28 2.60
C ALA A 178 -3.63 0.59 2.41
N GLY A 179 -2.81 -0.46 2.40
CA GLY A 179 -1.39 -0.37 2.06
C GLY A 179 -1.15 -0.46 0.56
N PHE A 180 0.07 -0.18 0.12
CA PHE A 180 0.49 -0.35 -1.26
C PHE A 180 1.76 -1.19 -1.32
N HIS A 181 2.11 -1.81 -2.46
CA HIS A 181 3.36 -2.56 -2.62
C HIS A 181 3.90 -2.43 -4.04
N PHE A 182 5.21 -2.58 -4.17
CA PHE A 182 5.83 -2.85 -5.47
C PHE A 182 5.98 -4.37 -5.61
N PRO A 183 5.78 -4.95 -6.81
CA PRO A 183 6.06 -6.36 -7.01
C PRO A 183 7.53 -6.64 -6.72
N CYS A 184 7.86 -7.89 -6.39
CA CYS A 184 9.24 -8.40 -6.27
C CYS A 184 10.08 -7.98 -5.06
N PHE A 185 9.62 -7.03 -4.24
CA PHE A 185 10.32 -6.62 -3.03
C PHE A 185 9.97 -7.52 -1.86
N VAL A 186 10.45 -8.77 -1.85
CA VAL A 186 10.09 -9.76 -0.81
C VAL A 186 10.68 -9.44 0.56
N GLU A 187 9.93 -9.72 1.63
CA GLU A 187 10.33 -9.40 3.01
C GLU A 187 11.71 -9.97 3.38
N ARG A 188 12.00 -11.21 3.00
CA ARG A 188 13.28 -11.87 3.32
C ARG A 188 14.51 -11.07 2.88
N LYS A 189 14.40 -10.28 1.81
CA LYS A 189 15.49 -9.44 1.31
C LYS A 189 15.59 -8.09 2.03
N TRP A 190 14.48 -7.62 2.63
CA TRP A 190 14.29 -6.22 3.03
C TRP A 190 13.86 -6.03 4.49
N THR A 191 13.71 -7.13 5.24
CA THR A 191 13.30 -7.16 6.64
C THR A 191 14.27 -8.02 7.42
N LYS A 192 14.86 -7.43 8.48
CA LYS A 192 15.83 -8.13 9.32
C LYS A 192 15.15 -9.23 10.14
N ARG A 193 15.89 -10.31 10.37
CA ARG A 193 15.43 -11.50 11.07
C ARG A 193 14.89 -11.20 12.48
N GLU A 194 15.54 -10.29 13.19
CA GLU A 194 15.17 -9.88 14.55
C GLU A 194 13.75 -9.32 14.64
N LEU A 195 13.35 -8.53 13.65
CA LEU A 195 12.00 -7.99 13.59
C LEU A 195 11.00 -9.09 13.24
N ALA A 196 11.33 -9.91 12.23
CA ALA A 196 10.47 -11.01 11.79
C ALA A 196 10.13 -11.94 12.95
N GLU A 197 11.13 -12.38 13.71
CA GLU A 197 10.94 -13.25 14.87
C GLU A 197 10.14 -12.58 15.99
N ALA A 198 10.44 -11.31 16.31
CA ALA A 198 9.71 -10.57 17.34
C ALA A 198 8.23 -10.39 17.00
N MET A 199 7.88 -10.24 15.72
CA MET A 199 6.51 -10.10 15.24
C MET A 199 5.83 -11.45 14.91
N GLY A 200 6.52 -12.58 15.12
CA GLY A 200 5.99 -13.90 14.79
C GLY A 200 5.78 -14.13 13.29
N ALA A 201 6.56 -13.48 12.43
CA ALA A 201 6.52 -13.68 10.99
C ALA A 201 7.16 -15.02 10.62
N ASP A 202 6.36 -15.92 10.06
CA ASP A 202 6.80 -17.23 9.62
C ASP A 202 7.51 -17.18 8.25
N HIS A 203 8.03 -18.33 7.80
CA HIS A 203 8.71 -18.44 6.52
C HIS A 203 7.81 -17.99 5.36
N ALA A 204 6.54 -18.42 5.35
CA ALA A 204 5.58 -18.05 4.31
C ALA A 204 5.39 -16.53 4.22
N MET A 205 5.21 -15.85 5.35
CA MET A 205 5.12 -14.39 5.40
C MET A 205 6.41 -13.73 4.88
N MET A 206 7.58 -14.29 5.19
CA MET A 206 8.86 -13.75 4.76
C MET A 206 9.12 -13.89 3.25
N GLU A 207 8.42 -14.79 2.56
CA GLU A 207 8.47 -14.91 1.09
C GLU A 207 7.54 -13.95 0.35
N THR A 208 6.69 -13.23 1.06
CA THR A 208 5.72 -12.32 0.44
C THR A 208 6.31 -10.94 0.12
N VAL A 209 5.71 -10.23 -0.83
CA VAL A 209 6.07 -8.83 -1.15
C VAL A 209 5.89 -7.91 0.05
N GLN A 210 6.83 -6.99 0.23
CA GLN A 210 6.81 -5.97 1.27
C GLN A 210 5.95 -4.80 0.83
N LEU A 211 5.16 -4.27 1.76
CA LEU A 211 4.39 -3.06 1.54
C LEU A 211 5.35 -1.87 1.38
N TYR A 212 4.94 -0.88 0.62
CA TYR A 212 5.59 0.41 0.46
C TYR A 212 5.02 1.41 1.46
N ALA A 213 5.85 1.90 2.38
CA ALA A 213 5.42 2.84 3.43
C ALA A 213 5.32 4.30 2.95
N GLY A 214 5.63 4.57 1.68
CA GLY A 214 5.49 5.89 1.09
C GLY A 214 4.10 6.23 0.58
N LEU A 215 3.18 5.26 0.58
CA LEU A 215 1.77 5.46 0.23
C LEU A 215 0.89 4.62 1.15
N LEU A 216 -0.03 5.27 1.87
CA LEU A 216 -0.95 4.59 2.79
C LEU A 216 -2.27 5.36 2.84
N VAL A 217 -3.41 4.69 2.71
CA VAL A 217 -4.73 5.34 2.83
C VAL A 217 -5.46 4.82 4.07
N LEU A 218 -5.93 5.74 4.91
CA LEU A 218 -6.56 5.42 6.19
C LEU A 218 -7.90 6.15 6.32
N ARG A 219 -9.00 5.39 6.37
CA ARG A 219 -10.31 5.92 6.76
C ARG A 219 -10.43 5.91 8.27
N LYS A 220 -10.59 7.07 8.89
CA LYS A 220 -10.71 7.25 10.34
C LYS A 220 -11.81 6.35 10.90
N ASN A 221 -11.37 5.36 11.68
CA ASN A 221 -12.20 4.44 12.46
C ASN A 221 -11.37 3.83 13.60
N LYS A 222 -11.99 3.02 14.47
CA LYS A 222 -11.32 2.40 15.62
C LYS A 222 -10.13 1.52 15.23
N PHE A 223 -10.27 0.69 14.19
CA PHE A 223 -9.19 -0.17 13.70
C PHE A 223 -8.02 0.64 13.15
N ALA A 224 -8.29 1.67 12.34
CA ALA A 224 -7.22 2.49 11.76
C ALA A 224 -6.38 3.21 12.85
N LEU A 225 -7.01 3.67 13.94
CA LEU A 225 -6.29 4.27 15.06
C LEU A 225 -5.40 3.24 15.77
N SER A 226 -5.98 2.11 16.18
CA SER A 226 -5.25 1.04 16.86
C SER A 226 -4.11 0.49 16.01
N PHE A 227 -4.30 0.38 14.69
CA PHE A 227 -3.27 -0.05 13.75
C PHE A 227 -2.05 0.89 13.75
N VAL A 228 -2.27 2.21 13.68
CA VAL A 228 -1.16 3.18 13.68
C VAL A 228 -0.53 3.33 15.06
N GLU A 229 -1.32 3.18 16.13
CA GLU A 229 -0.80 3.11 17.52
C GLU A 229 0.16 1.93 17.69
N GLU A 230 -0.21 0.75 17.22
CA GLU A 230 0.64 -0.44 17.27
C GLU A 230 1.87 -0.29 16.37
N TRP A 231 1.73 0.34 15.19
CA TRP A 231 2.88 0.69 14.35
C TRP A 231 3.87 1.60 15.10
N LEU A 232 3.38 2.68 15.72
CA LEU A 232 4.23 3.58 16.52
C LEU A 232 4.89 2.86 17.70
N TRP A 233 4.17 1.95 18.35
CA TRP A 233 4.72 1.13 19.41
C TRP A 233 5.90 0.29 18.91
N TRP A 234 5.73 -0.46 17.81
CA TRP A 234 6.82 -1.26 17.23
C TRP A 234 8.03 -0.40 16.80
N MET A 235 7.79 0.81 16.30
CA MET A 235 8.85 1.76 15.95
C MET A 235 9.71 2.19 17.15
N THR A 236 9.15 2.16 18.36
CA THR A 236 9.78 2.68 19.58
C THR A 236 10.11 1.60 20.61
N ALA A 237 9.55 0.40 20.45
CA ALA A 237 9.80 -0.76 21.30
C ALA A 237 11.28 -1.12 21.34
N ARG A 238 11.74 -1.66 22.49
CA ARG A 238 13.14 -2.04 22.74
C ARG A 238 14.12 -0.91 22.37
N ASN A 239 13.78 0.31 22.76
CA ASN A 239 14.54 1.53 22.44
C ASN A 239 14.76 1.75 20.93
N GLY A 240 13.79 1.36 20.10
CA GLY A 240 13.86 1.47 18.64
C GLY A 240 14.81 0.48 17.98
N SER A 241 15.25 -0.58 18.68
CA SER A 241 16.13 -1.61 18.11
C SER A 241 15.50 -2.26 16.88
N TYR A 242 14.18 -2.46 16.87
CA TYR A 242 13.45 -3.05 15.75
C TYR A 242 13.41 -2.18 14.51
N SER A 243 13.50 -0.86 14.66
CA SER A 243 13.40 0.08 13.54
C SER A 243 14.76 0.62 13.10
N SER A 244 15.87 0.22 13.71
CA SER A 244 17.21 0.75 13.42
C SER A 244 17.99 -0.14 12.44
N ASP A 245 19.14 0.36 11.98
CA ASP A 245 20.11 -0.39 11.17
C ASP A 245 20.88 -1.47 11.98
N GLN A 246 20.63 -1.63 13.28
CA GLN A 246 21.28 -2.67 14.10
C GLN A 246 20.65 -4.05 13.82
N TYR A 247 21.47 -5.01 13.40
CA TYR A 247 21.11 -6.42 13.22
C TYR A 247 22.36 -7.29 13.35
N ASN A 248 22.18 -8.59 13.59
CA ASN A 248 23.25 -9.58 13.57
C ASN A 248 23.40 -10.16 12.15
N PRO A 249 24.52 -9.93 11.44
CA PRO A 249 24.72 -10.42 10.07
C PRO A 249 24.61 -11.95 9.94
N ALA A 250 25.05 -12.70 10.95
CA ALA A 250 25.03 -14.17 10.93
C ALA A 250 23.62 -14.77 10.99
N ARG A 251 22.61 -13.98 11.38
CA ARG A 251 21.21 -14.41 11.48
C ARG A 251 20.39 -14.09 10.23
N GLN A 252 20.94 -13.33 9.28
CA GLN A 252 20.16 -12.84 8.15
C GLN A 252 19.99 -13.91 7.09
N SER A 253 18.82 -13.90 6.45
CA SER A 253 18.50 -14.83 5.38
C SER A 253 19.43 -14.68 4.18
N LYS A 254 19.66 -15.77 3.44
CA LYS A 254 20.41 -15.73 2.18
C LYS A 254 19.78 -14.69 1.24
N GLY A 255 20.59 -13.74 0.78
CA GLY A 255 20.15 -12.66 -0.10
C GLY A 255 19.53 -11.45 0.60
N PHE A 256 19.57 -11.37 1.94
CA PHE A 256 19.26 -10.15 2.67
C PHE A 256 20.09 -8.97 2.14
N ARG A 257 19.44 -7.80 1.94
CA ARG A 257 20.03 -6.60 1.36
C ARG A 257 20.20 -5.51 2.41
N GLU A 258 19.10 -5.05 2.97
CA GLU A 258 19.07 -4.07 4.07
C GLU A 258 17.72 -4.13 4.78
N HIS A 259 17.65 -3.53 5.96
CA HIS A 259 16.38 -3.37 6.65
C HIS A 259 15.64 -2.11 6.18
N ARG A 260 14.33 -2.20 5.94
CA ARG A 260 13.50 -1.06 5.50
C ARG A 260 12.74 -0.36 6.62
N HIS A 261 13.14 -0.57 7.88
CA HIS A 261 12.75 0.27 9.03
C HIS A 261 11.22 0.34 9.24
N ASP A 262 10.63 1.53 9.13
CA ASP A 262 9.18 1.75 9.27
C ASP A 262 8.37 0.92 8.28
N GLN A 263 8.92 0.70 7.08
CA GLN A 263 8.29 -0.09 6.04
C GLN A 263 8.20 -1.58 6.39
N SER A 264 9.28 -2.16 6.92
CA SER A 264 9.27 -3.54 7.38
C SER A 264 8.25 -3.76 8.49
N ILE A 265 8.21 -2.86 9.48
CA ILE A 265 7.26 -2.93 10.60
C ILE A 265 5.82 -2.78 10.09
N LEU A 266 5.55 -1.76 9.26
CA LEU A 266 4.24 -1.56 8.66
C LEU A 266 3.78 -2.80 7.89
N SER A 267 4.69 -3.38 7.12
CA SER A 267 4.40 -4.50 6.23
C SER A 267 4.06 -5.78 6.99
N LEU A 268 4.87 -6.17 7.97
CA LEU A 268 4.57 -7.34 8.82
C LEU A 268 3.31 -7.12 9.66
N LEU A 269 3.10 -5.91 10.20
CA LEU A 269 1.89 -5.58 10.96
C LEU A 269 0.64 -5.63 10.09
N ALA A 270 0.70 -5.09 8.87
CA ALA A 270 -0.39 -5.13 7.92
C ALA A 270 -0.79 -6.58 7.60
N LYS A 271 0.20 -7.45 7.36
CA LYS A 271 -0.02 -8.88 7.14
C LYS A 271 -0.66 -9.53 8.36
N SER A 272 -0.04 -9.46 9.53
CA SER A 272 -0.59 -10.10 10.74
C SER A 272 -2.02 -9.66 11.07
N LYS A 273 -2.36 -8.39 10.81
CA LYS A 273 -3.69 -7.82 11.02
C LYS A 273 -4.62 -7.98 9.82
N GLY A 274 -4.22 -8.63 8.72
CA GLY A 274 -5.01 -8.82 7.51
C GLY A 274 -5.51 -7.50 6.88
N VAL A 275 -4.63 -6.51 6.82
CA VAL A 275 -4.81 -5.26 6.07
C VAL A 275 -4.69 -5.57 4.59
N LYS A 276 -5.55 -4.95 3.79
CA LYS A 276 -5.60 -5.16 2.34
C LYS A 276 -4.61 -4.22 1.64
N THR A 277 -3.81 -4.73 0.70
CA THR A 277 -2.58 -4.06 0.20
C THR A 277 -2.47 -4.01 -1.32
N PHE A 278 -2.73 -2.87 -1.92
CA PHE A 278 -2.85 -2.66 -3.37
C PHE A 278 -1.47 -2.58 -4.02
N PRO A 279 -1.32 -2.70 -5.34
CA PRO A 279 -0.06 -2.44 -5.97
C PRO A 279 0.10 -0.96 -6.16
N ILE A 280 1.35 -0.52 -6.27
CA ILE A 280 1.62 0.85 -6.63
C ILE A 280 0.98 1.11 -8.00
N PRO A 281 0.39 2.29 -8.23
CA PRO A 281 -0.21 2.56 -9.51
C PRO A 281 0.86 2.93 -10.57
N SER A 282 1.59 1.96 -11.13
CA SER A 282 2.65 2.21 -12.14
C SER A 282 2.14 2.26 -13.59
N ALA A 283 2.92 2.87 -14.49
CA ALA A 283 2.58 3.05 -15.91
C ALA A 283 2.54 1.74 -16.72
N SER A 284 3.43 0.80 -16.38
CA SER A 284 3.39 -0.58 -16.84
C SER A 284 2.79 -1.42 -15.71
N HIS A 285 1.61 -1.97 -15.94
CA HIS A 285 1.02 -2.98 -15.07
C HIS A 285 1.84 -4.26 -15.24
N ASP A 286 2.18 -4.91 -14.13
CA ASP A 286 2.62 -6.30 -14.17
C ASP A 286 1.37 -7.17 -14.37
N PRO A 287 1.25 -7.90 -15.49
CA PRO A 287 0.09 -8.74 -15.74
C PRO A 287 -0.14 -9.86 -14.72
N GLY A 288 0.87 -10.19 -13.89
CA GLY A 288 0.78 -11.11 -12.76
C GLY A 288 0.37 -10.44 -11.45
N ASP A 289 0.26 -9.12 -11.42
CA ASP A 289 -0.11 -8.38 -10.23
C ASP A 289 -1.60 -8.61 -9.89
N MET A 290 -1.80 -9.46 -8.89
CA MET A 290 -3.08 -10.04 -8.49
C MET A 290 -4.18 -9.02 -8.20
N TRP A 291 -3.90 -7.73 -8.11
CA TRP A 291 -4.91 -6.70 -7.93
C TRP A 291 -5.61 -6.27 -9.19
N GLY A 292 -5.00 -6.54 -10.35
CA GLY A 292 -5.82 -6.75 -11.53
C GLY A 292 -6.95 -7.73 -11.15
N TRP A 293 -6.58 -8.91 -10.68
CA TRP A 293 -7.44 -10.08 -10.74
C TRP A 293 -8.40 -10.21 -9.53
N GLU A 294 -8.00 -9.79 -8.32
CA GLU A 294 -8.82 -9.68 -7.10
C GLU A 294 -9.78 -8.49 -7.13
N ALA A 295 -9.39 -7.43 -7.82
CA ALA A 295 -10.30 -6.33 -8.15
C ALA A 295 -11.00 -6.58 -9.51
N GLY A 296 -11.08 -7.86 -9.94
CA GLY A 296 -11.79 -8.44 -11.10
C GLY A 296 -11.43 -7.93 -12.49
N PHE A 297 -10.26 -7.32 -12.64
CA PHE A 297 -9.59 -7.10 -13.91
C PHE A 297 -8.95 -8.42 -14.38
N CYS A 298 -9.58 -9.04 -15.37
CA CYS A 298 -9.27 -10.40 -15.79
C CYS A 298 -8.39 -10.46 -17.05
N ASN A 299 -7.94 -9.30 -17.53
CA ASN A 299 -7.14 -9.16 -18.73
C ASN A 299 -5.76 -8.58 -18.40
N ARG A 300 -4.71 -9.32 -18.79
CA ARG A 300 -3.28 -8.97 -18.67
C ARG A 300 -2.91 -7.61 -19.28
N THR A 301 -3.69 -7.11 -20.25
CA THR A 301 -3.42 -5.86 -20.98
C THR A 301 -4.26 -4.67 -20.49
N MET A 302 -5.00 -4.80 -19.39
CA MET A 302 -5.92 -3.75 -18.97
C MET A 302 -5.19 -2.50 -18.42
N ALA A 303 -5.53 -1.33 -18.96
CA ALA A 303 -5.06 -0.06 -18.41
C ALA A 303 -5.76 0.24 -17.08
N MET A 304 -5.01 0.21 -15.97
CA MET A 304 -5.54 0.59 -14.66
C MET A 304 -5.95 2.08 -14.63
N PRO A 305 -7.11 2.43 -14.05
CA PRO A 305 -7.55 3.82 -13.91
C PRO A 305 -6.80 4.58 -12.80
N LEU A 306 -5.60 4.15 -12.42
CA LEU A 306 -4.83 4.74 -11.32
C LEU A 306 -3.78 5.75 -11.81
N PRO A 307 -3.44 6.79 -11.01
CA PRO A 307 -2.40 7.75 -11.36
C PRO A 307 -1.03 7.09 -11.46
N ARG A 308 -0.23 7.42 -12.48
CA ARG A 308 1.11 6.84 -12.65
C ARG A 308 2.04 7.30 -11.52
N ALA A 309 2.56 6.35 -10.75
CA ALA A 309 3.53 6.57 -9.70
C ALA A 309 4.95 6.51 -10.26
N SER A 310 5.77 7.49 -9.88
CA SER A 310 7.22 7.43 -9.96
C SER A 310 7.81 7.76 -8.60
N VAL A 311 8.79 6.98 -8.15
CA VAL A 311 9.52 7.26 -6.92
C VAL A 311 10.92 7.73 -7.29
N ASN A 312 11.28 8.92 -6.81
CA ASN A 312 12.62 9.45 -6.98
C ASN A 312 13.52 8.94 -5.84
N TYR A 313 14.12 7.77 -6.03
CA TYR A 313 15.07 7.20 -5.07
C TYR A 313 16.44 7.89 -5.12
N HIS A 314 17.13 7.90 -3.99
CA HIS A 314 18.57 8.21 -3.93
C HIS A 314 19.38 7.12 -4.66
N TYR A 315 20.49 7.48 -5.31
CA TYR A 315 21.27 6.61 -6.23
C TYR A 315 21.54 5.17 -5.73
N ARG A 316 22.01 4.98 -4.48
CA ARG A 316 22.26 3.64 -3.90
C ARG A 316 20.99 2.82 -3.73
N ILE A 317 19.90 3.44 -3.28
CA ILE A 317 18.60 2.76 -3.17
C ILE A 317 18.08 2.45 -4.57
N ALA A 318 18.26 3.37 -5.53
CA ALA A 318 17.85 3.18 -6.91
C ALA A 318 18.57 1.98 -7.58
N SER A 319 19.86 1.76 -7.32
CA SER A 319 20.61 0.65 -7.92
C SER A 319 20.18 -0.72 -7.40
N ASP A 320 19.93 -0.85 -6.08
CA ASP A 320 19.43 -2.11 -5.51
C ASP A 320 17.97 -2.37 -5.87
N TYR A 321 17.15 -1.33 -5.97
CA TYR A 321 15.81 -1.41 -6.55
C TYR A 321 15.85 -1.86 -8.01
N ALA A 322 16.73 -1.28 -8.83
CA ALA A 322 16.89 -1.66 -10.22
C ALA A 322 17.40 -3.10 -10.37
N ARG A 323 18.33 -3.54 -9.51
CA ARG A 323 18.81 -4.92 -9.46
C ARG A 323 17.69 -5.90 -9.11
N THR A 324 16.92 -5.59 -8.08
CA THR A 324 15.78 -6.41 -7.63
C THR A 324 14.70 -6.48 -8.72
N LYS A 325 14.43 -5.35 -9.39
CA LYS A 325 13.52 -5.31 -10.52
C LYS A 325 13.99 -6.21 -11.67
N ARG A 326 15.27 -6.15 -12.05
CA ARG A 326 15.85 -7.02 -13.09
C ARG A 326 15.83 -8.51 -12.70
N GLU A 327 16.18 -8.83 -11.45
CA GLU A 327 16.08 -10.20 -10.91
C GLU A 327 14.65 -10.72 -11.06
N CYS A 328 13.67 -9.87 -10.75
CA CYS A 328 12.28 -10.21 -10.86
C CYS A 328 11.77 -10.39 -12.29
N GLU A 329 12.09 -9.46 -13.19
CA GLU A 329 11.74 -9.57 -14.61
C GLU A 329 12.30 -10.85 -15.23
N ARG A 330 13.40 -11.39 -14.69
CA ARG A 330 13.94 -12.71 -15.06
C ARG A 330 13.09 -13.87 -14.53
N VAL A 331 12.71 -13.83 -13.26
CA VAL A 331 11.90 -14.88 -12.60
C VAL A 331 10.45 -14.89 -13.10
N GLN A 332 9.90 -13.75 -13.49
CA GLN A 332 8.54 -13.63 -14.02
C GLN A 332 8.42 -14.07 -15.49
N LYS A 333 9.53 -14.16 -16.23
CA LYS A 333 9.56 -14.75 -17.57
C LYS A 333 9.52 -16.28 -17.56
N SER A 334 9.87 -16.91 -16.45
CA SER A 334 9.58 -18.32 -16.20
C SER A 334 8.22 -18.39 -15.50
N ASP A 335 7.24 -19.12 -16.02
CA ASP A 335 5.85 -19.22 -15.53
C ASP A 335 5.67 -19.75 -14.07
N SER A 336 6.70 -19.70 -13.23
CA SER A 336 6.85 -20.45 -11.98
C SER A 336 6.96 -19.61 -10.71
N ALA A 337 6.65 -18.31 -10.74
CA ALA A 337 6.70 -17.47 -9.54
C ALA A 337 5.39 -17.57 -8.73
N PRO A 338 5.35 -18.21 -7.54
CA PRO A 338 4.15 -18.26 -6.72
C PRO A 338 3.91 -16.88 -6.08
N LEU A 339 2.81 -16.25 -6.45
CA LEU A 339 2.38 -14.96 -5.93
C LEU A 339 1.40 -15.20 -4.78
N VAL A 340 1.84 -14.89 -3.55
CA VAL A 340 1.09 -15.25 -2.33
C VAL A 340 -0.02 -14.23 -2.05
N ASP A 341 -1.25 -14.69 -2.22
CA ASP A 341 -2.49 -14.03 -1.83
C ASP A 341 -2.69 -14.04 -0.31
N TYR A 342 -2.62 -12.86 0.31
CA TYR A 342 -2.81 -12.74 1.76
C TYR A 342 -4.29 -12.56 2.15
N VAL A 343 -5.17 -12.13 1.24
CA VAL A 343 -6.57 -11.83 1.60
C VAL A 343 -7.48 -13.04 1.40
N THR A 344 -7.07 -14.01 0.57
CA THR A 344 -7.81 -15.28 0.36
C THR A 344 -7.06 -16.56 0.71
N SER A 345 -5.85 -16.50 1.28
CA SER A 345 -5.32 -17.66 2.01
C SER A 345 -6.18 -17.90 3.25
N ASN A 346 -7.03 -18.93 3.17
CA ASN A 346 -7.88 -19.38 4.26
C ASN A 346 -7.04 -19.49 5.54
N ARG A 347 -7.30 -18.61 6.52
CA ARG A 347 -6.97 -18.92 7.90
C ARG A 347 -7.89 -20.07 8.27
N ASN A 348 -7.35 -21.27 8.47
CA ASN A 348 -8.06 -22.24 9.28
C ASN A 348 -8.25 -21.65 10.68
N ASP A 349 -9.26 -22.12 11.42
CA ASP A 349 -9.66 -21.63 12.75
C ASP A 349 -8.53 -21.62 13.82
N THR A 350 -7.34 -22.12 13.49
CA THR A 350 -6.13 -22.15 14.31
C THR A 350 -5.12 -21.02 14.03
N GLY A 351 -5.37 -20.15 13.05
CA GLY A 351 -4.54 -18.96 12.79
C GLY A 351 -3.15 -19.21 12.18
N LYS A 352 -2.86 -20.42 11.67
CA LYS A 352 -1.63 -20.75 10.93
C LYS A 352 -1.82 -20.61 9.42
N TYR A 353 -0.76 -20.21 8.72
CA TYR A 353 -0.70 -20.22 7.26
C TYR A 353 -0.58 -21.64 6.74
N ILE A 354 -1.33 -21.95 5.69
CA ILE A 354 -1.19 -23.21 4.96
C ILE A 354 0.12 -23.11 4.17
N GLU A 355 1.06 -24.03 4.41
CA GLU A 355 2.21 -24.23 3.56
C GLU A 355 1.72 -24.39 2.11
N ALA A 356 2.17 -23.51 1.21
CA ALA A 356 2.09 -23.82 -0.20
C ALA A 356 2.94 -25.08 -0.40
N ALA A 357 2.27 -26.21 -0.63
CA ALA A 357 2.92 -27.49 -0.86
C ALA A 357 3.96 -27.30 -1.97
N ASN A 358 5.24 -27.42 -1.59
CA ASN A 358 6.32 -27.59 -2.53
C ASN A 358 6.08 -28.93 -3.24
N THR A 359 5.55 -28.90 -4.45
CA THR A 359 5.78 -29.99 -5.41
C THR A 359 6.86 -29.53 -6.38
N TYR A 360 8.10 -29.74 -5.96
CA TYR A 360 9.26 -29.81 -6.85
C TYR A 360 9.80 -31.24 -6.74
N SER A 361 9.56 -32.03 -7.79
CA SER A 361 10.48 -33.09 -8.23
C SER A 361 11.45 -32.47 -9.23
#